data_AF-A0A4C1T0E8-F1
#
_entry.id   AF-A0A4C1T0E8-F1
#
_cell.length_a   1.000
_cell.length_b   1.000
_cell.length_c   1.000
_cell.angle_alpha   90.00
_cell.angle_beta   90.00
_cell.angle_gamma   90.00
#
_symmetry.space_group_name_H-M   'P 1'
#
loop_
_entity.id
_entity.type
_entity.pdbx_description
1 polymer ?
#
loop_
_entity_poly.entity_id
_entity_poly.type
_entity_poly.pdbx_seq_one_letter_code
_entity_poly.pdbx_strand_id
1 'polypeptide(L)'
;MASFAFISVLLAIGMGEAFNGDNFELECPDECDCHYFRINWVTDCSESNLTEVPYDELSKSVYILDLNGNNITHLKRFPATSR
;
A
#
# COMPACT_ATOMS: atom_id res chain seq x y z
N MET A 1 7.98 17.87 42.74
CA MET A 1 7.49 16.49 42.54
C MET A 1 6.29 16.44 41.60
N ALA A 2 5.20 17.19 41.83
CA ALA A 2 4.02 17.21 40.95
C ALA A 2 4.31 17.64 39.49
N SER A 3 5.26 18.55 39.27
CA SER A 3 5.62 19.03 37.94
C SER A 3 6.33 17.98 37.06
N PHE A 4 7.16 17.10 37.66
CA PHE A 4 7.78 15.98 36.95
C PHE A 4 6.74 14.94 36.51
N ALA A 5 5.77 14.64 37.38
CA ALA A 5 4.67 13.74 37.07
C ALA A 5 3.82 14.29 35.90
N PHE A 6 3.61 15.60 35.85
CA PHE A 6 2.88 16.26 34.77
C PHE A 6 3.62 16.16 33.43
N ILE A 7 4.94 16.40 33.43
CA ILE A 7 5.78 16.29 32.22
C ILE A 7 5.82 14.85 31.72
N SER A 8 5.93 13.85 32.61
CA SER A 8 5.91 12.45 32.21
C SER A 8 4.58 12.01 31.61
N VAL A 9 3.45 12.55 32.11
CA VAL A 9 2.12 12.27 31.54
C VAL A 9 1.97 12.90 30.15
N LEU A 10 2.44 14.14 29.97
CA LEU A 10 2.40 14.81 28.67
C LEU A 10 3.28 14.10 27.61
N LEU A 11 4.46 13.62 28.00
CA LEU A 11 5.34 12.83 27.14
C LEU A 11 4.70 11.48 26.76
N ALA A 12 4.04 10.81 27.70
CA ALA A 12 3.36 9.53 27.44
C ALA A 12 2.17 9.69 26.48
N ILE A 13 1.41 10.78 26.58
CA ILE A 13 0.28 11.06 25.69
C ILE A 13 0.77 11.40 24.27
N GLY A 14 1.83 12.20 24.14
CA GLY A 14 2.39 12.58 22.83
C GLY A 14 3.00 11.41 22.04
N MET A 15 3.47 10.36 22.70
CA MET A 15 3.98 9.14 22.04
C MET A 15 2.86 8.26 21.47
N GLY A 16 1.65 8.33 22.01
CA GLY A 16 0.51 7.52 21.54
C GLY A 16 0.03 7.90 20.15
N GLU A 17 0.10 9.20 19.79
CA GLU A 17 -0.35 9.68 18.48
C GLU A 17 0.70 9.53 17.38
N ALA A 18 1.98 9.43 17.74
CA ALA A 18 3.08 9.24 16.79
C ALA A 18 3.14 7.83 16.17
N PHE A 19 2.36 6.88 16.70
CA PHE A 19 2.27 5.50 16.20
C PHE A 19 0.88 5.13 15.67
N ASN A 20 0.03 6.12 15.39
CA ASN A 20 -1.09 5.90 14.49
C ASN A 20 -0.51 5.87 13.07
N GLY A 21 0.06 4.73 12.68
CA GLY A 21 0.29 4.45 11.27
C GLY A 21 -1.08 4.48 10.61
N ASP A 22 -1.39 5.55 9.88
CA ASP A 22 -2.61 5.63 9.10
C ASP A 22 -2.65 4.38 8.21
N ASN A 23 -3.55 3.45 8.55
CA ASN A 23 -3.87 2.33 7.69
C ASN A 23 -4.73 2.89 6.56
N PHE A 24 -4.12 3.69 5.68
CA PHE A 24 -4.71 4.03 4.41
C PHE A 24 -4.84 2.71 3.66
N GLU A 25 -6.05 2.18 3.63
CA GLU A 25 -6.41 1.09 2.75
C GLU A 25 -6.22 1.63 1.33
N LEU A 26 -5.12 1.23 0.72
CA LEU A 26 -4.73 1.67 -0.61
C LEU A 26 -5.69 1.04 -1.62
N GLU A 27 -5.96 1.74 -2.72
CA GLU A 27 -6.77 1.21 -3.81
C GLU A 27 -6.21 -0.14 -4.30
N CYS A 28 -7.09 -1.14 -4.30
CA CYS A 28 -6.83 -2.51 -4.73
C CYS A 28 -7.88 -2.90 -5.77
N PRO A 29 -7.49 -3.47 -6.92
CA PRO A 29 -8.43 -4.00 -7.90
C PRO A 29 -9.24 -5.17 -7.30
N ASP A 30 -10.52 -5.28 -7.67
CA ASP A 30 -11.43 -6.34 -7.16
C ASP A 30 -10.96 -7.77 -7.50
N GLU A 31 -10.15 -7.89 -8.55
CA GLU A 31 -9.65 -9.15 -9.12
C GLU A 31 -8.35 -9.63 -8.45
N CYS A 32 -7.82 -8.86 -7.51
CA CYS A 32 -6.50 -9.08 -6.89
C CYS A 32 -6.59 -9.16 -5.36
N ASP A 33 -5.62 -9.83 -4.74
CA ASP A 33 -5.42 -9.84 -3.29
C ASP A 33 -4.31 -8.86 -2.91
N CYS A 34 -4.63 -7.83 -2.13
CA CYS A 34 -3.66 -6.83 -1.70
C CYS A 34 -3.36 -6.94 -0.21
N HIS A 35 -2.07 -6.94 0.13
CA HIS A 35 -1.63 -7.05 1.51
C HIS A 35 -0.28 -6.37 1.74
N TYR A 36 -0.03 -6.03 3.00
CA TYR A 36 1.30 -5.62 3.42
C TYR A 36 2.19 -6.84 3.66
N PHE A 37 3.32 -6.92 2.95
CA PHE A 37 4.43 -7.78 3.33
C PHE A 37 5.53 -6.94 3.95
N ARG A 38 5.59 -6.93 5.29
CA ARG A 38 6.40 -5.99 6.09
C ARG A 38 5.96 -4.54 5.85
N ILE A 39 6.78 -3.76 5.15
CA ILE A 39 6.52 -2.36 4.81
C ILE A 39 6.10 -2.18 3.34
N ASN A 40 6.11 -3.26 2.56
CA ASN A 40 5.86 -3.23 1.14
C ASN A 40 4.37 -3.52 0.89
N TRP A 41 3.71 -2.67 0.10
CA TRP A 41 2.38 -2.95 -0.42
C TRP A 41 2.50 -3.90 -1.60
N VAL A 42 1.93 -5.09 -1.43
CA VAL A 42 1.91 -6.16 -2.43
C VAL A 42 0.51 -6.22 -3.01
N THR A 43 0.41 -6.18 -4.34
CA THR A 43 -0.82 -6.45 -5.09
C THR A 43 -0.62 -7.73 -5.88
N ASP A 44 -1.28 -8.79 -5.44
CA ASP A 44 -1.20 -10.11 -6.04
C ASP A 44 -2.42 -10.35 -6.93
N CYS A 45 -2.20 -10.32 -8.25
CA CYS A 45 -3.22 -10.62 -9.25
C CYS A 45 -2.89 -11.93 -9.98
N SER A 46 -2.19 -12.85 -9.32
CA SER A 46 -1.79 -14.11 -9.94
C SER A 46 -3.01 -15.00 -10.22
N GLU A 47 -2.99 -15.69 -11.37
CA GLU A 47 -4.05 -16.63 -11.79
C GLU A 47 -5.47 -16.00 -11.89
N SER A 48 -5.59 -14.68 -11.93
CA SER A 48 -6.86 -13.95 -12.03
C SER A 48 -7.48 -13.90 -13.45
N ASN A 49 -6.85 -14.55 -14.44
CA ASN A 49 -7.27 -14.55 -15.86
C ASN A 49 -7.30 -13.17 -16.54
N LEU A 50 -6.45 -12.25 -16.09
CA LEU A 50 -6.34 -10.91 -16.66
C LEU A 50 -5.92 -10.95 -18.13
N THR A 51 -6.59 -10.13 -18.95
CA THR A 51 -6.20 -9.90 -20.36
C THR A 51 -5.43 -8.60 -20.55
N GLU A 52 -5.47 -7.70 -19.57
CA GLU A 52 -4.70 -6.45 -19.52
C GLU A 52 -4.27 -6.13 -18.09
N VAL A 53 -3.32 -5.22 -17.94
CA VAL A 53 -2.87 -4.74 -16.63
C VAL A 53 -3.84 -3.66 -16.12
N PRO A 54 -4.37 -3.76 -14.88
CA PRO A 54 -5.38 -2.85 -14.34
C PRO A 54 -4.79 -1.51 -13.85
N TYR A 55 -4.15 -0.74 -14.75
CA TYR A 55 -3.41 0.49 -14.38
C TYR A 55 -4.23 1.56 -13.63
N ASP A 56 -5.54 1.62 -13.85
CA ASP A 56 -6.40 2.68 -13.30
C ASP A 56 -6.82 2.43 -11.85
N GLU A 57 -6.81 1.17 -11.41
CA GLU A 57 -7.21 0.73 -10.07
C GLU A 57 -6.01 0.40 -9.17
N LEU A 58 -4.80 0.40 -9.74
CA LEU A 58 -3.57 0.16 -9.01
C LEU A 58 -3.14 1.41 -8.23
N SER A 59 -3.02 1.25 -6.91
CA SER A 59 -2.39 2.25 -6.06
C SER A 59 -0.99 2.65 -6.56
N LYS A 60 -0.67 3.94 -6.49
CA LYS A 60 0.67 4.47 -6.82
C LYS A 60 1.76 4.00 -5.85
N SER A 61 1.37 3.39 -4.73
CA SER A 61 2.27 2.89 -3.68
C SER A 61 2.57 1.40 -3.80
N VAL A 62 2.07 0.72 -4.85
CA VAL A 62 2.38 -0.68 -5.12
C VAL A 62 3.90 -0.87 -5.24
N TYR A 63 4.46 -1.69 -4.37
CA TYR A 63 5.88 -2.04 -4.36
C TYR A 63 6.14 -3.34 -5.12
N ILE A 64 5.24 -4.32 -4.98
CA ILE A 64 5.25 -5.57 -5.73
C ILE A 64 3.90 -5.73 -6.41
N LEU A 65 3.93 -5.99 -7.71
CA LEU A 65 2.78 -6.36 -8.52
C LEU A 65 3.02 -7.76 -9.09
N ASP A 66 2.26 -8.75 -8.64
CA ASP A 66 2.29 -10.11 -9.21
C ASP A 66 1.20 -10.25 -10.27
N LEU A 67 1.60 -10.62 -11.49
CA LEU A 67 0.71 -10.85 -12.63
C LEU A 67 0.93 -12.23 -13.25
N ASN A 68 1.56 -13.16 -12.52
CA ASN A 68 1.86 -14.50 -13.01
C ASN A 68 0.58 -15.29 -13.30
N GLY A 69 0.62 -16.18 -14.29
CA GLY A 69 -0.55 -17.03 -14.62
C GLY A 69 -1.72 -16.30 -15.30
N ASN A 70 -1.49 -15.12 -15.88
CA ASN A 70 -2.50 -14.38 -16.64
C ASN A 70 -2.34 -14.48 -18.16
N ASN A 71 -3.31 -13.95 -18.90
CA ASN A 71 -3.40 -13.99 -20.36
C ASN A 71 -2.99 -12.66 -21.02
N ILE A 72 -2.08 -11.91 -20.40
CA ILE A 72 -1.66 -10.59 -20.86
C ILE A 72 -0.68 -10.75 -22.02
N THR A 73 -1.10 -10.36 -23.23
CA THR A 73 -0.28 -10.45 -24.46
C THR A 73 0.35 -9.13 -24.85
N HIS A 74 -0.14 -8.02 -24.30
CA HIS A 74 0.29 -6.67 -24.65
C HIS A 74 0.49 -5.82 -23.39
N LEU A 75 1.64 -5.15 -23.31
CA LEU A 75 1.94 -4.18 -22.26
C LEU A 75 1.87 -2.76 -22.85
N LYS A 76 1.16 -1.86 -22.17
CA LYS A 76 1.13 -0.44 -22.53
C LYS A 76 2.52 0.15 -22.30
N ARG A 77 2.93 1.08 -23.16
CA ARG A 77 4.20 1.80 -22.94
C ARG A 77 4.07 2.61 -21.65
N PHE A 78 5.13 2.62 -20.87
CA PHE A 78 5.25 3.50 -19.71
C PHE A 78 4.98 4.96 -20.12
N PRO A 79 4.15 5.72 -19.38
CA PRO A 79 3.81 7.09 -19.73
C PRO A 79 5.06 7.98 -19.76
N ALA A 80 5.18 8.84 -20.77
CA ALA A 80 6.37 9.69 -20.95
C ALA A 80 6.53 10.78 -19.88
N THR A 81 5.49 11.04 -19.07
CA THR A 81 5.43 12.15 -18.11
C THR A 81 5.51 11.72 -16.63
N SER A 82 5.92 10.48 -16.33
CA SER A 82 6.13 10.06 -14.93
C SER A 82 7.49 10.56 -14.43
N ARG A 83 7.47 11.65 -13.66
CA ARG A 83 8.57 12.09 -12.79
C ARG A 83 8.07 12.11 -11.37
#